data_AF-A0A085YYA3-F1
#
_entry.id   AF-A0A085YYA3-F1
#
_cell.length_a   1.000
_cell.length_b   1.000
_cell.length_c   1.000
_cell.angle_alpha   90.00
_cell.angle_beta   90.00
_cell.angle_gamma   90.00
#
_symmetry.space_group_name_H-M   'P 1'
#
loop_
_entity.id
_entity.type
_entity.pdbx_description
1 polymer ?
#
loop_
_entity_poly.entity_id
_entity_poly.type
_entity_poly.pdbx_seq_one_letter_code
_entity_poly.pdbx_strand_id
1 'polypeptide(L)'
;MHPDDIDFVVKAEAFLTRFFLENVGREKLLNYKISYSHRCKIKSGEYVLYNHQALMLTMDDNGGFGKSLNIHTRIDHLSNFNTYKISLIGLNGEPSFMNLSLDEENKENREFSKREIDIIKLIGNGFNNTEIAEKLFISPLTVKKHRNNILTKSNSKNTAELIKNCIIQGII
;
A
#
# COMPACT_ATOMS: atom_id res chain seq x y z
N MET A 1 1.75 -19.07 9.63
CA MET A 1 2.15 -18.05 8.63
C MET A 1 2.91 -18.75 7.50
N HIS A 2 2.86 -18.24 6.26
CA HIS A 2 3.66 -18.75 5.15
C HIS A 2 5.14 -18.37 5.33
N PRO A 3 6.11 -19.26 5.04
CA PRO A 3 7.55 -18.98 5.24
C PRO A 3 8.04 -17.69 4.59
N ASP A 4 7.72 -17.43 3.31
CA ASP A 4 8.14 -16.20 2.62
C ASP A 4 7.60 -14.90 3.25
N ASP A 5 6.51 -14.98 4.02
CA ASP A 5 5.88 -13.81 4.62
C ASP A 5 6.47 -13.48 6.00
N ILE A 6 7.23 -14.40 6.61
CA ILE A 6 7.75 -14.25 7.98
C ILE A 6 8.70 -13.05 8.09
N ASP A 7 9.67 -12.94 7.17
CA ASP A 7 10.66 -11.85 7.19
C ASP A 7 9.98 -10.48 7.07
N PHE A 8 8.99 -10.37 6.18
CA PHE A 8 8.20 -9.15 6.02
C PHE A 8 7.43 -8.79 7.30
N VAL A 9 6.77 -9.75 7.94
CA VAL A 9 6.00 -9.49 9.17
C VAL A 9 6.91 -9.03 10.31
N VAL A 10 8.08 -9.65 10.48
CA VAL A 10 9.06 -9.24 11.49
C VAL A 10 9.59 -7.84 11.19
N LYS A 11 9.95 -7.56 9.94
CA LYS A 11 10.38 -6.22 9.51
C LYS A 11 9.30 -5.16 9.69
N ALA A 12 8.03 -5.52 9.56
CA ALA A 12 6.91 -4.60 9.74
C ALA A 12 6.88 -4.04 11.16
N GLU A 13 7.12 -4.86 12.18
CA GLU A 13 7.19 -4.40 13.58
C GLU A 13 8.35 -3.43 13.84
N ALA A 14 9.54 -3.75 13.31
CA ALA A 14 10.71 -2.87 13.41
C ALA A 14 10.50 -1.54 12.67
N PHE A 15 9.91 -1.61 11.47
CA PHE A 15 9.55 -0.44 10.68
C PHE A 15 8.56 0.47 11.42
N LEU A 16 7.51 -0.09 12.03
CA LEU A 16 6.53 0.69 12.79
C LEU A 16 7.19 1.47 13.92
N THR A 17 8.01 0.80 14.72
CA THR A 17 8.73 1.43 15.83
C THR A 17 9.58 2.61 15.33
N ARG A 18 10.34 2.40 14.24
CA ARG A 18 11.18 3.44 13.64
C ARG A 18 10.35 4.59 13.05
N PHE A 19 9.33 4.27 12.26
CA PHE A 19 8.49 5.25 11.57
C PHE A 19 7.81 6.20 12.55
N PHE A 20 7.21 5.68 13.62
CA PHE A 20 6.58 6.51 14.64
C PHE A 20 7.58 7.35 15.43
N LEU A 21 8.78 6.82 15.72
CA LEU A 21 9.82 7.57 16.43
C LEU A 21 10.35 8.74 15.59
N GLU A 22 10.54 8.54 14.28
CA GLU A 22 11.22 9.50 13.41
C GLU A 22 10.27 10.49 12.70
N ASN A 23 9.02 10.10 12.42
CA ASN A 23 8.16 10.85 11.49
C ASN A 23 6.83 11.35 12.08
N VAL A 24 6.31 10.71 13.14
CA VAL A 24 4.93 10.99 13.62
C VAL A 24 4.90 11.43 15.07
N GLY A 25 5.62 10.74 15.97
CA GLY A 25 5.49 10.85 17.42
C GLY A 25 4.92 9.55 17.99
N ARG A 26 5.58 8.99 19.01
CA ARG A 26 5.22 7.70 19.63
C ARG A 26 3.85 7.74 20.30
N GLU A 27 3.52 8.88 20.91
CA GLU A 27 2.25 9.14 21.57
C GLU A 27 1.03 9.03 20.64
N LYS A 28 1.25 9.21 19.34
CA LYS A 28 0.19 9.12 18.33
C LYS A 28 -0.12 7.70 17.90
N LEU A 29 0.65 6.69 18.32
CA LEU A 29 0.44 5.29 17.92
C LEU A 29 -1.00 4.81 18.16
N LEU A 30 -1.64 5.25 19.23
CA LEU A 30 -3.03 4.93 19.57
C LEU A 30 -4.06 5.48 18.55
N ASN A 31 -3.67 6.48 17.76
CA ASN A 31 -4.51 7.10 16.74
C ASN A 31 -4.23 6.54 15.33
N TYR A 32 -3.59 5.37 15.22
CA TYR A 32 -3.35 4.74 13.93
C TYR A 32 -3.82 3.30 13.90
N LYS A 33 -4.36 2.92 12.75
CA LYS A 33 -4.61 1.52 12.39
C LYS A 33 -3.56 1.07 11.39
N ILE A 34 -2.81 0.06 11.78
CA ILE A 34 -1.82 -0.59 10.93
C ILE A 34 -2.55 -1.62 10.08
N SER A 35 -2.20 -1.72 8.79
CA SER A 35 -2.79 -2.70 7.87
C SER A 35 -1.72 -3.25 6.92
N TYR A 36 -1.61 -4.58 6.85
CA TYR A 36 -0.81 -5.27 5.85
C TYR A 36 -1.38 -6.67 5.59
N SER A 37 -0.97 -7.31 4.50
CA SER A 37 -1.43 -8.67 4.19
C SER A 37 -0.36 -9.71 4.49
N HIS A 38 -0.79 -10.91 4.86
CA HIS A 38 0.08 -12.08 4.94
C HIS A 38 -0.74 -13.37 4.77
N ARG A 39 -0.06 -14.44 4.39
CA ARG A 39 -0.64 -15.75 4.17
C ARG A 39 -0.60 -16.58 5.45
N CYS A 40 -1.74 -17.14 5.82
CA CYS A 40 -1.89 -18.04 6.96
C CYS A 40 -2.29 -19.44 6.50
N LYS A 41 -1.71 -20.45 7.15
CA LYS A 41 -2.05 -21.85 6.91
C LYS A 41 -3.36 -22.14 7.63
N ILE A 42 -4.38 -22.56 6.90
CA ILE A 42 -5.67 -22.96 7.47
C ILE A 42 -5.69 -24.47 7.77
N LYS A 43 -6.75 -24.95 8.43
CA LYS A 43 -6.88 -26.37 8.84
C LYS A 43 -6.77 -27.37 7.68
N SER A 44 -7.16 -26.99 6.46
CA SER A 44 -7.02 -27.83 5.26
C SER A 44 -5.56 -28.02 4.83
N GLY A 45 -4.63 -27.21 5.34
CA GLY A 45 -3.22 -27.19 4.96
C GLY A 45 -2.89 -26.15 3.89
N GLU A 46 -3.89 -25.52 3.28
CA GLU A 46 -3.72 -24.46 2.28
C GLU A 46 -3.29 -23.14 2.93
N TYR A 47 -2.59 -22.31 2.15
CA TYR A 47 -2.25 -20.95 2.53
C TYR A 47 -3.24 -19.97 1.93
N VAL A 48 -3.84 -19.17 2.79
CA VAL A 48 -4.88 -18.20 2.43
C VAL A 48 -4.40 -16.80 2.79
N LEU A 49 -4.66 -15.82 1.91
CA LEU A 49 -4.30 -14.43 2.15
C LEU A 49 -5.28 -13.78 3.14
N TYR A 50 -4.73 -13.17 4.19
CA TYR A 50 -5.48 -12.37 5.16
C TYR A 50 -4.98 -10.92 5.13
N ASN A 51 -5.91 -9.98 5.18
CA ASN A 51 -5.62 -8.61 5.59
C ASN A 51 -5.57 -8.60 7.13
N HIS A 52 -4.40 -8.30 7.66
CA HIS A 52 -4.19 -8.10 9.08
C HIS A 52 -4.25 -6.61 9.40
N GLN A 53 -5.07 -6.26 10.37
CA GLN A 53 -5.17 -4.92 10.92
C GLN A 53 -4.83 -4.95 12.40
N ALA A 54 -3.97 -4.05 12.85
CA ALA A 54 -3.59 -3.89 14.24
C ALA A 54 -3.89 -2.47 14.70
N LEU A 55 -4.56 -2.34 15.85
CA LEU A 55 -4.76 -1.08 16.55
C LEU A 55 -4.16 -1.21 17.95
N MET A 56 -3.30 -0.27 18.33
CA MET A 56 -2.86 -0.18 19.71
C MET A 56 -3.98 0.46 20.54
N LEU A 57 -4.43 -0.23 21.59
CA LEU A 57 -5.52 0.23 22.46
C LEU A 57 -4.98 0.95 23.70
N THR A 58 -3.86 0.48 24.23
CA THR A 58 -3.20 1.08 25.39
C THR A 58 -1.68 1.02 25.21
N MET A 59 -0.99 1.97 25.82
CA MET A 59 0.46 1.90 26.05
C MET A 59 0.71 1.69 27.55
N ASP A 60 1.86 1.12 27.90
CA ASP A 60 2.31 1.11 29.30
C ASP A 60 2.86 2.47 29.73
N ASP A 61 3.13 2.63 31.03
CA ASP A 61 3.63 3.88 31.63
C ASP A 61 4.99 4.33 31.08
N ASN A 62 5.75 3.42 30.46
CA ASN A 62 7.03 3.69 29.79
C ASN A 62 6.85 3.88 28.26
N GLY A 63 5.61 3.98 27.79
CA GLY A 63 5.26 4.12 26.38
C GLY A 63 5.41 2.83 25.56
N GLY A 64 5.67 1.69 26.18
CA GLY A 64 5.71 0.36 25.56
C GLY A 64 4.32 -0.11 25.10
N PHE A 65 4.30 -1.21 24.35
CA PHE A 65 3.06 -1.78 23.83
C PHE A 65 2.25 -2.39 24.97
N GLY A 66 1.05 -1.85 25.22
CA GLY A 66 0.11 -2.41 26.18
C GLY A 66 -0.77 -3.47 25.52
N LYS A 67 -2.01 -3.11 25.22
CA LYS A 67 -2.98 -4.00 24.57
C LYS A 67 -3.15 -3.61 23.11
N SER A 68 -3.23 -4.60 22.23
CA SER A 68 -3.56 -4.41 20.81
C SER A 68 -4.82 -5.18 20.41
N LEU A 69 -5.66 -4.58 19.57
CA LEU A 69 -6.72 -5.28 18.84
C LEU A 69 -6.20 -5.68 17.46
N ASN A 70 -6.22 -6.97 17.18
CA ASN A 70 -5.84 -7.51 15.87
C ASN A 70 -7.07 -8.10 15.17
N ILE A 71 -7.31 -7.65 13.93
CA ILE A 71 -8.41 -8.10 13.09
C ILE A 71 -7.80 -8.77 11.86
N HIS A 72 -8.20 -10.01 11.59
CA HIS A 72 -7.74 -10.77 10.41
C HIS A 72 -8.93 -11.07 9.51
N THR A 73 -8.95 -10.44 8.34
CA THR A 73 -10.01 -10.64 7.34
C THR A 73 -9.46 -11.45 6.19
N ARG A 74 -10.12 -12.56 5.85
CA ARG A 74 -9.77 -13.39 4.69
C ARG A 74 -10.06 -12.60 3.39
N ILE A 75 -9.07 -12.47 2.50
CA ILE A 75 -9.15 -11.63 1.27
C ILE A 75 -8.65 -12.34 0.00
N ASP A 76 -8.45 -13.65 0.04
CA ASP A 76 -8.04 -14.48 -1.10
C ASP A 76 -9.03 -14.44 -2.29
N HIS A 77 -10.29 -14.10 -2.04
CA HIS A 77 -11.29 -13.84 -3.09
C HIS A 77 -11.02 -12.53 -3.88
N LEU A 78 -10.18 -11.63 -3.36
CA LEU A 78 -9.78 -10.38 -4.04
C LEU A 78 -8.40 -10.50 -4.69
N SER A 79 -7.45 -11.14 -3.99
CA SER A 79 -6.07 -11.34 -4.44
C SER A 79 -5.44 -12.52 -3.73
N ASN A 80 -4.58 -13.27 -4.43
CA ASN A 80 -3.77 -14.34 -3.84
C ASN A 80 -2.31 -13.92 -3.62
N PHE A 81 -2.00 -12.64 -3.84
CA PHE A 81 -0.65 -12.10 -3.77
C PHE A 81 -0.49 -11.16 -2.56
N ASN A 82 0.56 -11.38 -1.77
CA ASN A 82 0.98 -10.46 -0.72
C ASN A 82 1.79 -9.33 -1.34
N THR A 83 1.37 -8.08 -1.11
CA THR A 83 2.06 -6.90 -1.66
C THR A 83 3.37 -6.58 -0.96
N TYR A 84 3.59 -7.13 0.24
CA TYR A 84 4.73 -6.79 1.10
C TYR A 84 4.83 -5.28 1.37
N LYS A 85 3.67 -4.63 1.51
CA LYS A 85 3.54 -3.22 1.87
C LYS A 85 2.71 -3.05 3.13
N ILE A 86 3.00 -1.99 3.87
CA ILE A 86 2.28 -1.62 5.08
C ILE A 86 1.55 -0.28 4.87
N SER A 87 0.33 -0.18 5.39
CA SER A 87 -0.41 1.08 5.45
C SER A 87 -0.68 1.47 6.89
N LEU A 88 -0.50 2.74 7.20
CA LEU A 88 -0.80 3.36 8.48
C LEU A 88 -1.97 4.30 8.26
N ILE A 89 -3.15 3.84 8.66
CA ILE A 89 -4.39 4.59 8.48
C ILE A 89 -4.57 5.47 9.72
N GLY A 90 -4.42 6.78 9.52
CA GLY A 90 -4.64 7.77 10.57
C GLY A 90 -6.11 7.81 10.98
N LEU A 91 -6.32 7.86 12.29
CA LEU A 91 -7.62 8.02 12.95
C LEU A 91 -7.65 9.38 13.65
N ASN A 92 -8.83 9.84 14.06
CA ASN A 92 -8.98 11.07 14.84
C ASN A 92 -8.35 12.32 14.20
N GLY A 93 -8.33 12.38 12.86
CA GLY A 93 -7.77 13.51 12.10
C GLY A 93 -6.28 13.38 11.76
N GLU A 94 -5.61 12.31 12.19
CA GLU A 94 -4.23 12.04 11.77
C GLU A 94 -4.15 11.67 10.27
N PRO A 95 -3.05 12.04 9.58
CA PRO A 95 -2.86 11.70 8.18
C PRO A 95 -2.68 10.19 7.98
N SER A 96 -3.04 9.69 6.80
CA SER A 96 -2.79 8.29 6.43
C SER A 96 -1.56 8.17 5.53
N PHE A 97 -0.78 7.12 5.77
CA PHE A 97 0.39 6.75 4.97
C PHE A 97 0.12 5.38 4.33
N MET A 98 -0.02 5.36 3.01
CA MET A 98 -0.49 4.18 2.29
C MET A 98 0.65 3.51 1.54
N ASN A 99 0.64 2.17 1.51
CA ASN A 99 1.53 1.36 0.68
C ASN A 99 3.03 1.63 0.89
N LEU A 100 3.44 1.85 2.15
CA LEU A 100 4.83 2.02 2.54
C LEU A 100 5.60 0.71 2.32
N SER A 101 6.81 0.84 1.76
CA SER A 101 7.75 -0.28 1.61
C SER A 101 8.67 -0.33 2.83
N LEU A 102 9.01 -1.54 3.27
CA LEU A 102 9.86 -1.74 4.45
C LEU A 102 11.35 -1.58 4.15
N ASP A 103 11.76 -1.80 2.90
CA ASP A 103 13.14 -1.69 2.46
C ASP A 103 13.45 -0.25 2.04
N GLU A 104 14.42 0.40 2.71
CA GLU A 104 14.88 1.74 2.34
C GLU A 104 15.69 1.75 1.04
N GLU A 105 16.29 0.61 0.67
CA GLU A 105 17.15 0.47 -0.52
C GLU A 105 16.38 0.43 -1.85
N ASN A 106 15.06 0.24 -1.83
CA ASN A 106 14.22 0.23 -3.04
C ASN A 106 13.33 1.49 -3.18
N LYS A 107 13.70 2.60 -2.54
CA LYS A 107 13.09 3.92 -2.84
C LYS A 107 13.36 4.36 -4.28
N GLU A 108 14.43 3.88 -4.89
CA GLU A 108 14.77 4.17 -6.27
C GLU A 108 14.15 3.14 -7.22
N ASN A 109 13.07 3.55 -7.92
CA ASN A 109 12.71 3.18 -9.32
C ASN A 109 11.26 2.78 -9.62
N ARG A 110 10.33 2.73 -8.66
CA ARG A 110 8.94 2.31 -8.98
C ARG A 110 7.79 3.19 -8.49
N GLU A 111 8.04 4.29 -7.79
CA GLU A 111 6.96 5.22 -7.48
C GLU A 111 6.63 6.10 -8.68
N PHE A 112 5.37 6.05 -9.13
CA PHE A 112 4.84 6.99 -10.11
C PHE A 112 4.89 8.41 -9.53
N SER A 113 5.28 9.37 -10.37
CA SER A 113 5.17 10.78 -9.98
C SER A 113 3.71 11.14 -9.73
N LYS A 114 3.44 12.22 -8.97
CA LYS A 114 2.07 12.72 -8.75
C LYS A 114 1.29 12.86 -10.06
N ARG A 115 1.95 13.39 -11.09
CA ARG A 115 1.36 13.56 -12.42
C ARG A 115 1.05 12.24 -13.12
N GLU A 116 1.91 11.23 -12.97
CA GLU A 116 1.66 9.89 -13.49
C GLU A 116 0.49 9.24 -12.76
N ILE A 117 0.38 9.40 -11.44
CA ILE A 117 -0.76 8.92 -10.63
C ILE A 117 -2.07 9.57 -11.10
N ASP A 118 -2.09 10.88 -11.32
CA ASP A 118 -3.29 11.58 -11.83
C ASP A 118 -3.74 10.99 -13.18
N ILE A 119 -2.79 10.74 -14.08
CA ILE A 119 -3.06 10.13 -15.38
C ILE A 119 -3.58 8.69 -15.21
N ILE A 120 -2.97 7.88 -14.34
CA ILE A 120 -3.40 6.51 -14.05
C ILE A 120 -4.84 6.49 -13.51
N LYS A 121 -5.19 7.40 -12.59
CA LYS A 121 -6.56 7.54 -12.06
C LYS A 121 -7.56 7.86 -13.16
N LEU A 122 -7.23 8.79 -14.05
CA LEU A 122 -8.14 9.14 -15.15
C LEU A 122 -8.29 7.99 -16.16
N ILE A 123 -7.22 7.24 -16.42
CA ILE A 123 -7.30 6.02 -17.24
C ILE A 123 -8.20 4.97 -16.57
N GLY A 124 -8.07 4.77 -15.25
CA GLY A 124 -8.91 3.86 -14.48
C GLY A 124 -10.40 4.25 -14.50
N ASN A 125 -10.70 5.54 -14.65
CA ASN A 125 -12.06 6.06 -14.84
C ASN A 125 -12.56 5.98 -16.29
N GLY A 126 -11.78 5.41 -17.22
CA GLY A 126 -12.19 5.20 -18.60
C GLY A 126 -11.95 6.38 -19.55
N PHE A 127 -11.26 7.44 -19.12
CA PHE A 127 -10.99 8.60 -19.99
C PHE A 127 -9.96 8.28 -21.09
N ASN A 128 -10.20 8.84 -22.28
CA ASN A 128 -9.27 8.76 -23.41
C ASN A 128 -8.20 9.88 -23.35
N ASN A 129 -7.22 9.85 -24.27
CA ASN A 129 -6.09 10.80 -24.22
C ASN A 129 -6.51 12.26 -24.37
N THR A 130 -7.58 12.54 -25.11
CA THR A 130 -8.09 13.90 -25.35
C THR A 130 -8.79 14.42 -24.09
N GLU A 131 -9.65 13.60 -23.48
CA GLU A 131 -10.35 13.97 -22.24
C GLU A 131 -9.38 14.15 -21.06
N ILE A 132 -8.35 13.32 -20.97
CA ILE A 132 -7.28 13.47 -19.96
C ILE A 132 -6.52 14.76 -20.20
N ALA A 133 -6.19 15.07 -21.45
CA ALA A 133 -5.48 16.29 -21.84
C ALA A 133 -6.25 17.55 -21.43
N GLU A 134 -7.56 17.57 -21.66
CA GLU A 134 -8.45 18.65 -21.24
C GLU A 134 -8.46 18.82 -19.73
N LYS A 135 -8.69 17.75 -18.96
CA LYS A 135 -8.73 17.78 -17.49
C LYS A 135 -7.42 18.23 -16.86
N LEU A 136 -6.31 17.90 -17.50
CA LEU A 136 -4.97 18.16 -16.99
C LEU A 136 -4.30 19.38 -17.63
N PHE A 137 -4.99 20.10 -18.51
CA PHE A 137 -4.52 21.29 -19.23
C PHE A 137 -3.18 21.06 -19.96
N ILE A 138 -3.04 19.94 -20.67
CA ILE A 138 -1.85 19.57 -21.45
C ILE A 138 -2.23 19.02 -22.83
N SER A 139 -1.26 18.81 -23.73
CA SER A 139 -1.57 18.25 -25.06
C SER A 139 -1.91 16.75 -25.00
N PRO A 140 -2.78 16.23 -25.89
CA PRO A 140 -3.03 14.79 -26.03
C PRO A 140 -1.76 13.98 -26.34
N LEU A 141 -0.79 14.58 -27.04
CA LEU A 141 0.50 13.96 -27.32
C LEU A 141 1.34 13.80 -26.05
N THR A 142 1.30 14.81 -25.16
CA THR A 142 1.94 14.74 -23.83
C THR A 142 1.33 13.62 -23.00
N VAL A 143 0.00 13.47 -23.00
CA VAL A 143 -0.69 12.35 -22.33
C VAL A 143 -0.23 11.01 -22.90
N LYS A 144 -0.17 10.87 -24.23
CA LYS A 144 0.32 9.65 -24.88
C LYS A 144 1.75 9.30 -24.45
N LYS A 145 2.64 10.29 -24.36
CA LYS A 145 4.01 10.11 -23.87
C LYS A 145 4.04 9.63 -22.43
N HIS A 146 3.26 10.26 -21.54
CA HIS A 146 3.14 9.80 -20.15
C HIS A 146 2.61 8.36 -20.07
N ARG A 147 1.57 8.00 -20.82
CA ARG A 147 1.03 6.63 -20.84
C ARG A 147 2.08 5.58 -21.22
N ASN A 148 2.91 5.87 -22.22
CA ASN A 148 3.99 4.98 -22.63
C ASN A 148 5.04 4.83 -21.51
N ASN A 149 5.45 5.95 -20.90
CA ASN A 149 6.39 5.92 -19.78
C ASN A 149 5.84 5.14 -18.58
N ILE A 150 4.57 5.34 -18.26
CA ILE A 150 3.87 4.64 -17.18
C ILE A 150 3.86 3.12 -17.44
N LEU A 151 3.50 2.69 -18.65
CA LEU A 151 3.50 1.27 -19.01
C LEU A 151 4.89 0.64 -18.85
N THR A 152 5.92 1.29 -19.39
CA THR A 152 7.31 0.83 -19.27
C THR A 152 7.76 0.77 -17.81
N LYS A 153 7.50 1.82 -17.03
CA LYS A 153 7.87 1.91 -15.61
C LYS A 153 7.15 0.86 -14.75
N SER A 154 5.90 0.56 -15.10
CA SER A 154 5.10 -0.47 -14.44
C SER A 154 5.43 -1.90 -14.86
N ASN A 155 6.24 -2.07 -15.92
CA ASN A 155 6.45 -3.34 -16.60
C ASN A 155 5.13 -4.05 -16.99
N SER A 156 4.09 -3.29 -17.36
CA SER A 156 2.79 -3.83 -17.76
C SER A 156 2.68 -3.87 -19.28
N LYS A 157 2.12 -4.95 -19.83
CA LYS A 157 2.00 -5.16 -21.28
C LYS A 157 0.96 -4.27 -21.92
N ASN A 158 -0.07 -3.88 -21.16
CA ASN A 158 -1.16 -3.04 -21.64
C ASN A 158 -1.81 -2.26 -20.50
N THR A 159 -2.74 -1.37 -20.86
CA THR A 159 -3.46 -0.52 -19.90
C THR A 159 -4.30 -1.33 -18.91
N ALA A 160 -4.91 -2.45 -19.32
CA ALA A 160 -5.71 -3.26 -18.41
C ALA A 160 -4.85 -3.91 -17.31
N GLU A 161 -3.68 -4.44 -17.68
CA GLU A 161 -2.71 -4.98 -16.73
C GLU A 161 -2.15 -3.89 -15.80
N LEU A 162 -1.85 -2.70 -16.34
CA LEU A 162 -1.45 -1.54 -15.54
C LEU A 162 -2.51 -1.22 -14.47
N ILE A 163 -3.77 -1.05 -14.86
CA ILE A 163 -4.85 -0.70 -13.94
C ILE A 163 -5.04 -1.80 -12.89
N LYS A 164 -5.04 -3.08 -13.29
CA LYS A 164 -5.08 -4.21 -12.36
C LYS A 164 -3.95 -4.13 -11.33
N ASN A 165 -2.71 -3.92 -11.78
CA ASN A 165 -1.54 -3.86 -10.91
C ASN A 165 -1.61 -2.64 -9.97
N CYS A 166 -2.04 -1.48 -10.47
CA CYS A 166 -2.22 -0.29 -9.65
C CYS A 166 -3.27 -0.48 -8.56
N ILE A 167 -4.40 -1.16 -8.85
CA ILE A 167 -5.42 -1.49 -7.85
C ILE A 167 -4.86 -2.47 -6.80
N ILE A 168 -4.21 -3.55 -7.23
CA ILE A 168 -3.62 -4.55 -6.32
C ILE A 168 -2.57 -3.91 -5.40
N GLN A 169 -1.80 -2.96 -5.92
CA GLN A 169 -0.77 -2.25 -5.16
C GLN A 169 -1.29 -1.02 -4.39
N GLY A 170 -2.60 -0.75 -4.44
CA GLY A 170 -3.25 0.38 -3.77
C GLY A 170 -2.85 1.76 -4.28
N ILE A 171 -2.36 1.86 -5.51
CA ILE A 171 -1.94 3.13 -6.15
C ILE A 171 -3.17 3.97 -6.53
N ILE A 172 -4.25 3.31 -6.94
CA ILE A 172 -5.56 3.91 -7.26
C ILE A 172 -6.71 3.11 -6.65
#